data_AF-I3SM39-F1
#
_entry.id   AF-I3SM39-F1
#
_cell.length_a   1.000
_cell.length_b   1.000
_cell.length_c   1.000
_cell.angle_alpha   90.00
_cell.angle_beta   90.00
_cell.angle_gamma   90.00
#
_symmetry.space_group_name_H-M   'P 1'
#
loop_
_entity.id
_entity.type
_entity.pdbx_description
1 polymer ?
#
loop_
_entity_poly.entity_id
_entity_poly.type
_entity_poly.pdbx_seq_one_letter_code
_entity_poly.pdbx_strand_id
1 'polypeptide(L)'
;MGEPKRTPLLIFAVLLVISTSSLQFLSASDDAIFYESFDEDFEGRWIVSQKDEYNGAWKHDKSEGHDDYGLLVSEKARKYAIVKELDEPVKLKDESVVLQFETRLQNGLEYGGAYLKYLRPQEAGWKSKEFDNESPYSIMFGPDKCGATNKVHFIFKHKNPKSGEYVEHHLKFPPSVPSDKLSHVYTAVLKPDNELEILDEEAEKPEGWYMMSLRR
;
A
#
# COMPACT_ATOMS: atom_id res chain seq x y z
N MET A 1 -62.37 38.36 -20.16
CA MET A 1 -61.77 37.60 -21.27
C MET A 1 -60.29 37.48 -20.97
N GLY A 2 -59.88 36.37 -20.35
CA GLY A 2 -58.49 36.10 -19.97
C GLY A 2 -58.36 34.59 -19.83
N GLU A 3 -57.57 33.97 -20.71
CA GLU A 3 -57.37 32.53 -20.73
C GLU A 3 -56.51 32.05 -19.54
N PRO A 4 -56.76 30.87 -18.97
CA PRO A 4 -55.86 30.25 -18.01
C PRO A 4 -54.68 29.57 -18.73
N LYS A 5 -53.46 30.00 -18.41
CA LYS A 5 -52.22 29.35 -18.85
C LYS A 5 -52.12 27.95 -18.24
N ARG A 6 -52.16 26.91 -19.09
CA ARG A 6 -51.82 25.53 -18.73
C ARG A 6 -50.32 25.44 -18.45
N THR A 7 -49.94 25.18 -17.20
CA THR A 7 -48.59 24.74 -16.84
C THR A 7 -48.42 23.27 -17.22
N PRO A 8 -47.35 22.88 -17.92
CA PRO A 8 -47.15 21.48 -18.30
C PRO A 8 -46.67 20.68 -17.08
N LEU A 9 -47.48 19.70 -16.68
CA LEU A 9 -47.22 18.66 -15.69
C LEU A 9 -46.14 17.66 -16.17
N LEU A 10 -45.08 18.14 -16.79
CA LEU A 10 -44.05 17.32 -17.45
C LEU A 10 -42.63 17.64 -16.98
N ILE A 11 -42.43 18.70 -16.19
CA ILE A 11 -41.10 19.09 -15.70
C ILE A 11 -40.72 18.36 -14.39
N PHE A 12 -41.69 17.83 -13.63
CA PHE A 12 -41.42 17.14 -12.38
C PHE A 12 -41.09 15.63 -12.51
N ALA A 13 -41.27 15.03 -13.69
CA ALA A 13 -41.00 13.60 -13.91
C ALA A 13 -39.57 13.31 -14.39
N VAL A 14 -38.78 14.32 -14.75
CA VAL A 14 -37.40 14.15 -15.28
C VAL A 14 -36.33 14.26 -14.18
N LEU A 15 -36.67 14.74 -12.99
CA LEU A 15 -35.73 14.96 -11.89
C LEU A 15 -35.58 13.76 -10.93
N LEU A 16 -36.25 12.63 -11.17
CA LEU A 16 -36.23 11.47 -10.27
C LEU A 16 -35.37 10.27 -10.76
N VAL A 17 -34.47 10.47 -11.74
CA VAL A 17 -33.67 9.38 -12.33
C VAL A 17 -32.15 9.60 -12.24
N ILE A 18 -31.66 10.71 -11.67
CA ILE A 18 -30.21 10.96 -11.53
C ILE A 18 -29.79 10.94 -10.06
N SER A 19 -30.13 9.85 -9.37
CA SER A 19 -29.48 9.46 -8.12
C SER A 19 -29.16 7.97 -8.19
N THR A 20 -28.51 7.57 -9.28
CA THR A 20 -27.68 6.37 -9.23
C THR A 20 -26.38 6.81 -8.60
N SER A 21 -26.29 6.65 -7.27
CA SER A 21 -25.04 6.71 -6.54
C SER A 21 -24.01 5.91 -7.33
N SER A 22 -22.93 6.58 -7.73
CA SER A 22 -21.78 5.93 -8.34
C SER A 22 -21.19 4.96 -7.33
N LEU A 23 -21.67 3.72 -7.34
CA LEU A 23 -20.94 2.59 -6.80
C LEU A 23 -19.72 2.44 -7.69
N GLN A 24 -18.63 3.12 -7.32
CA GLN A 24 -17.32 2.86 -7.86
C GLN A 24 -16.92 1.48 -7.34
N PHE A 25 -17.26 0.44 -8.10
CA PHE A 25 -16.60 -0.85 -7.95
C PHE A 25 -15.13 -0.60 -8.30
N LEU A 26 -14.28 -0.52 -7.28
CA LEU A 26 -12.85 -0.74 -7.41
C LEU A 26 -12.69 -2.22 -7.78
N SER A 27 -12.92 -2.55 -9.06
CA SER A 27 -12.48 -3.84 -9.58
C SER A 27 -10.96 -3.77 -9.62
N ALA A 28 -10.31 -4.64 -8.87
CA ALA A 28 -8.91 -4.95 -9.13
C ALA A 28 -8.77 -5.29 -10.62
N SER A 29 -7.64 -4.90 -11.24
CA SER A 29 -7.31 -5.36 -12.58
C SER A 29 -7.36 -6.89 -12.59
N ASP A 30 -7.92 -7.51 -13.64
CA ASP A 30 -7.90 -8.97 -13.82
C ASP A 30 -6.46 -9.54 -13.77
N ASP A 31 -5.44 -8.69 -13.91
CA ASP A 31 -4.01 -9.02 -13.85
C ASP A 31 -3.36 -8.87 -12.45
N ALA A 32 -4.11 -8.50 -11.40
CA ALA A 32 -3.54 -8.33 -10.07
C ALA A 32 -3.11 -9.67 -9.45
N ILE A 33 -1.80 -9.83 -9.22
CA ILE A 33 -1.24 -11.03 -8.55
C ILE A 33 -1.77 -11.16 -7.12
N PHE A 34 -1.90 -10.02 -6.43
CA PHE A 34 -2.47 -9.94 -5.10
C PHE A 34 -3.20 -8.60 -4.94
N TYR A 35 -4.39 -8.65 -4.36
CA TYR A 35 -5.19 -7.49 -4.04
C TYR A 35 -5.90 -7.70 -2.71
N GLU A 36 -5.92 -6.67 -1.87
CA GLU A 36 -6.62 -6.66 -0.59
C GLU A 36 -7.25 -5.29 -0.39
N SER A 37 -8.58 -5.22 -0.44
CA SER A 37 -9.33 -4.00 -0.13
C SER A 37 -9.63 -3.87 1.37
N PHE A 38 -9.58 -4.97 2.13
CA PHE A 38 -10.12 -5.05 3.48
C PHE A 38 -11.60 -4.67 3.56
N ASP A 39 -12.41 -4.92 2.53
CA ASP A 39 -13.88 -4.83 2.68
C ASP A 39 -14.43 -5.89 3.64
N GLU A 40 -13.72 -7.01 3.74
CA GLU A 40 -13.96 -8.09 4.70
C GLU A 40 -12.89 -8.11 5.80
N ASP A 41 -13.22 -8.72 6.95
CA ASP A 41 -12.28 -8.88 8.06
C ASP A 41 -11.02 -9.65 7.63
N PHE A 42 -9.85 -9.29 8.18
CA PHE A 42 -8.58 -9.93 7.90
C PHE A 42 -8.39 -11.26 8.63
N GLU A 43 -9.18 -11.54 9.68
CA GLU A 43 -9.07 -12.76 10.48
C GLU A 43 -9.17 -14.03 9.61
N GLY A 44 -8.23 -14.96 9.80
CA GLY A 44 -8.13 -16.19 9.00
C GLY A 44 -7.54 -16.01 7.60
N ARG A 45 -7.51 -14.79 7.07
CA ARG A 45 -6.89 -14.45 5.77
C ARG A 45 -5.46 -13.96 5.92
N TRP A 46 -5.18 -13.27 7.03
CA TRP A 46 -3.87 -12.76 7.42
C TRP A 46 -3.39 -13.40 8.73
N ILE A 47 -2.07 -13.48 8.90
CA ILE A 47 -1.42 -14.13 10.04
C ILE A 47 -0.68 -13.06 10.86
N VAL A 48 -1.16 -12.81 12.08
CA VAL A 48 -0.49 -11.93 13.04
C VAL A 48 0.69 -12.68 13.67
N SER A 49 1.83 -12.00 13.80
CA SER A 49 3.01 -12.56 14.46
C SER A 49 2.73 -12.87 15.93
N GLN A 50 3.29 -13.97 16.42
CA GLN A 50 3.16 -14.43 17.79
C GLN A 50 4.38 -14.12 18.65
N LYS A 51 5.37 -13.39 18.12
CA LYS A 51 6.53 -12.95 18.89
C LYS A 51 6.13 -11.87 19.89
N ASP A 52 6.57 -12.01 21.14
CA ASP A 52 6.18 -11.15 22.28
C ASP A 52 6.39 -9.64 22.05
N GLU A 53 7.37 -9.26 21.24
CA GLU A 53 7.65 -7.86 20.94
C GLU A 53 6.62 -7.20 20.00
N TYR A 54 5.88 -7.98 19.22
CA TYR A 54 4.84 -7.54 18.28
C TYR A 54 3.45 -7.64 18.90
N ASN A 55 3.26 -6.89 19.98
CA ASN A 55 2.07 -6.95 20.82
C ASN A 55 1.04 -5.84 20.55
N GLY A 56 1.16 -5.12 19.43
CA GLY A 56 0.12 -4.17 19.00
C GLY A 56 -1.10 -4.88 18.42
N ALA A 57 -2.29 -4.40 18.76
CA ALA A 57 -3.55 -4.94 18.27
C ALA A 57 -3.89 -4.40 16.87
N TRP A 58 -4.00 -5.31 15.90
CA TRP A 58 -4.59 -5.03 14.59
C TRP A 58 -6.11 -4.96 14.69
N LYS A 59 -6.72 -3.98 14.01
CA LYS A 59 -8.17 -3.84 13.96
C LYS A 59 -8.63 -3.70 12.52
N HIS A 60 -9.70 -4.40 12.17
CA HIS A 60 -10.48 -4.14 10.97
C HIS A 60 -11.56 -3.11 11.32
N ASP A 61 -11.39 -1.88 10.85
CA ASP A 61 -12.34 -0.81 11.16
C ASP A 61 -12.23 0.33 10.15
N LYS A 62 -13.17 1.27 10.23
CA LYS A 62 -13.13 2.51 9.46
C LYS A 62 -12.29 3.55 10.20
N SER A 63 -11.46 4.27 9.45
CA SER A 63 -10.74 5.42 10.01
C SER A 63 -11.67 6.63 10.18
N GLU A 64 -11.36 7.52 11.13
CA GLU A 64 -12.23 8.67 11.40
C GLU A 64 -12.37 9.54 10.14
N GLY A 65 -13.61 9.76 9.70
CA GLY A 65 -13.92 10.56 8.51
C GLY A 65 -13.71 9.85 7.17
N HIS A 66 -13.58 8.51 7.15
CA HIS A 66 -13.62 7.70 5.92
C HIS A 66 -14.68 6.60 6.05
N ASP A 67 -15.26 6.21 4.92
CA ASP A 67 -16.28 5.16 4.86
C ASP A 67 -15.71 3.78 4.54
N ASP A 68 -14.43 3.70 4.17
CA ASP A 68 -13.77 2.45 3.80
C ASP A 68 -13.14 1.76 5.02
N TYR A 69 -13.21 0.43 5.02
CA TYR A 69 -12.55 -0.40 6.02
C TYR A 69 -11.06 -0.53 5.71
N GLY A 70 -10.26 -0.73 6.75
CA GLY A 70 -8.84 -0.99 6.61
C GLY A 70 -8.23 -1.65 7.84
N LEU A 71 -6.92 -1.88 7.77
CA LEU A 71 -6.12 -2.30 8.92
C LEU A 71 -5.67 -1.10 9.74
N LEU A 72 -6.22 -0.95 10.94
CA LEU A 72 -5.91 0.13 11.86
C LEU A 72 -4.91 -0.30 12.93
N VAL A 73 -3.91 0.56 13.12
CA VAL A 73 -2.93 0.50 14.20
C VAL A 73 -3.08 1.75 15.08
N SER A 74 -3.65 1.59 16.27
CA SER A 74 -4.09 2.74 17.09
C SER A 74 -3.30 2.94 18.38
N GLU A 75 -2.53 1.94 18.81
CA GLU A 75 -1.76 2.01 20.03
C GLU A 75 -0.39 2.65 19.78
N LYS A 76 -0.04 3.65 20.59
CA LYS A 76 1.25 4.33 20.56
C LYS A 76 2.35 3.40 21.10
N ALA A 77 3.56 3.53 20.55
CA ALA A 77 4.75 2.82 21.00
C ALA A 77 4.61 1.29 21.04
N ARG A 78 3.83 0.73 20.12
CA ARG A 78 3.70 -0.71 19.88
C ARG A 78 4.39 -1.11 18.58
N LYS A 79 4.87 -2.35 18.51
CA LYS A 79 5.29 -2.96 17.25
C LYS A 79 4.16 -3.81 16.69
N TYR A 80 4.05 -3.81 15.38
CA TYR A 80 3.02 -4.54 14.64
C TYR A 80 3.70 -5.40 13.57
N ALA A 81 3.24 -6.64 13.45
CA ALA A 81 3.66 -7.55 12.40
C ALA A 81 2.48 -8.45 12.01
N ILE A 82 2.10 -8.37 10.75
CA ILE A 82 1.09 -9.20 10.12
C ILE A 82 1.59 -9.55 8.72
N VAL A 83 1.26 -10.74 8.26
CA VAL A 83 1.70 -11.23 6.95
C VAL A 83 0.57 -11.96 6.24
N LYS A 84 0.55 -11.83 4.92
CA LYS A 84 -0.27 -12.63 4.02
C LYS A 84 0.62 -13.60 3.27
N GLU A 85 0.35 -14.88 3.42
CA GLU A 85 0.92 -15.89 2.53
C GLU A 85 0.19 -15.85 1.18
N LEU A 86 0.96 -15.95 0.12
CA LEU A 86 0.46 -16.15 -1.24
C LEU A 86 0.56 -17.65 -1.57
N ASP A 87 -0.37 -18.15 -2.37
CA ASP A 87 -0.41 -19.56 -2.76
C ASP A 87 0.86 -19.98 -3.53
N GLU A 88 1.39 -19.07 -4.34
CA GLU A 88 2.59 -19.29 -5.15
C GLU A 88 3.58 -18.11 -5.03
N PRO A 89 4.90 -18.37 -5.03
CA PRO A 89 5.89 -17.32 -5.07
C PRO A 89 5.79 -16.45 -6.33
N VAL A 90 5.75 -15.13 -6.12
CA VAL A 90 5.79 -14.16 -7.23
C VAL A 90 7.18 -14.13 -7.85
N LYS A 91 7.25 -14.33 -9.17
CA LYS A 91 8.49 -14.26 -9.95
C LYS A 91 8.55 -12.92 -10.67
N LEU A 92 9.55 -12.11 -10.34
CA LEU A 92 9.74 -10.76 -10.87
C LEU A 92 10.50 -10.73 -12.21
N LYS A 93 10.51 -11.83 -12.96
CA LYS A 93 11.39 -11.98 -14.12
C LYS A 93 10.62 -11.65 -15.40
N ASP A 94 11.22 -10.81 -16.24
CA ASP A 94 10.80 -10.50 -17.61
C ASP A 94 9.55 -9.60 -17.76
N GLU A 95 8.91 -9.20 -16.65
CA GLU A 95 7.74 -8.30 -16.62
C GLU A 95 7.91 -7.14 -15.63
N SER A 96 7.20 -6.04 -15.86
CA SER A 96 7.14 -4.92 -14.91
C SER A 96 6.35 -5.31 -13.68
N VAL A 97 6.88 -5.00 -12.50
CA VAL A 97 6.23 -5.26 -11.22
C VAL A 97 5.74 -3.95 -10.64
N VAL A 98 4.46 -3.89 -10.30
CA VAL A 98 3.85 -2.75 -9.62
C VAL A 98 3.58 -3.13 -8.17
N LEU A 99 4.14 -2.35 -7.25
CA LEU A 99 3.93 -2.46 -5.82
C LEU A 99 3.17 -1.23 -5.37
N GLN A 100 1.93 -1.39 -4.92
CA GLN A 100 1.07 -0.27 -4.55
C GLN A 100 0.33 -0.56 -3.24
N PHE A 101 0.28 0.44 -2.37
CA PHE A 101 -0.59 0.42 -1.20
C PHE A 101 -0.95 1.86 -0.79
N GLU A 102 -2.07 2.00 -0.10
CA GLU A 102 -2.48 3.26 0.51
C GLU A 102 -2.15 3.24 2.01
N THR A 103 -1.70 4.36 2.55
CA THR A 103 -1.63 4.56 3.99
C THR A 103 -2.09 5.95 4.40
N ARG A 104 -2.72 6.03 5.56
CA ARG A 104 -3.22 7.27 6.15
C ARG A 104 -2.68 7.45 7.55
N LEU A 105 -1.80 8.44 7.70
CA LEU A 105 -1.15 8.76 8.98
C LEU A 105 -2.03 9.73 9.79
N GLN A 106 -3.15 9.23 10.33
CA GLN A 106 -4.21 10.03 10.99
C GLN A 106 -3.70 10.97 12.10
N ASN A 107 -2.69 10.53 12.85
CA ASN A 107 -2.07 11.29 13.94
C ASN A 107 -0.67 11.82 13.57
N GLY A 108 -0.30 11.76 12.30
CA GLY A 108 1.07 11.92 11.83
C GLY A 108 1.97 10.75 12.22
N LEU A 109 3.20 10.78 11.73
CA LEU A 109 4.26 9.82 12.05
C LEU A 109 5.51 10.60 12.46
N GLU A 110 5.90 10.52 13.72
CA GLU A 110 7.14 11.12 14.23
C GLU A 110 8.25 10.08 14.42
N TYR A 111 7.85 8.91 14.93
CA TYR A 111 8.72 7.77 15.23
C TYR A 111 8.00 6.46 14.90
N GLY A 112 8.14 6.00 13.66
CA GLY A 112 7.62 4.72 13.20
C GLY A 112 7.77 4.56 11.69
N GLY A 113 7.51 3.34 11.24
CA GLY A 113 7.43 3.00 9.82
C GLY A 113 6.04 2.49 9.48
N ALA A 114 5.59 2.82 8.28
CA ALA A 114 4.35 2.30 7.69
C ALA A 114 4.66 1.75 6.29
N TYR A 115 5.66 0.88 6.22
CA TYR A 115 6.14 0.23 5.00
C TYR A 115 5.75 -1.24 4.94
N LEU A 116 5.72 -1.79 3.72
CA LEU A 116 5.53 -3.21 3.47
C LEU A 116 6.87 -3.90 3.20
N LYS A 117 6.98 -5.18 3.59
CA LYS A 117 8.06 -6.07 3.19
C LYS A 117 7.51 -7.19 2.31
N TYR A 118 8.08 -7.34 1.13
CA TYR A 118 7.81 -8.44 0.22
C TYR A 118 8.79 -9.56 0.52
N LEU A 119 8.29 -10.58 1.20
CA LEU A 119 9.11 -11.63 1.80
C LEU A 119 9.65 -12.61 0.76
N ARG A 120 10.81 -13.21 1.06
CA ARG A 120 11.30 -14.34 0.27
C ARG A 120 10.41 -15.57 0.53
N PRO A 121 10.38 -16.54 -0.39
CA PRO A 121 9.66 -17.79 -0.19
C PRO A 121 10.02 -18.48 1.13
N GLN A 122 9.11 -19.30 1.69
CA GLN A 122 9.25 -19.89 3.01
C GLN A 122 10.52 -20.76 3.18
N GLU A 123 11.04 -21.30 2.07
CA GLU A 123 12.30 -22.05 1.99
C GLU A 123 13.51 -21.21 2.43
N ALA A 124 13.36 -19.88 2.51
CA ALA A 124 14.34 -18.99 3.11
C ALA A 124 14.47 -19.12 4.64
N GLY A 125 13.67 -19.98 5.28
CA GLY A 125 13.84 -20.40 6.68
C GLY A 125 13.09 -19.54 7.70
N TRP A 126 11.93 -18.99 7.33
CA TRP A 126 11.06 -18.24 8.25
C TRP A 126 9.69 -18.93 8.38
N LYS A 127 8.85 -18.49 9.31
CA LYS A 127 7.46 -18.94 9.49
C LYS A 127 6.56 -17.74 9.69
N SER A 128 5.35 -17.75 9.15
CA SER A 128 4.43 -16.61 9.23
C SER A 128 4.04 -16.20 10.65
N LYS A 129 3.82 -17.17 11.54
CA LYS A 129 3.58 -16.89 12.96
C LYS A 129 4.79 -16.34 13.71
N GLU A 130 5.99 -16.46 13.14
CA GLU A 130 7.24 -15.95 13.70
C GLU A 130 7.75 -14.72 12.92
N PHE A 131 6.92 -14.15 12.01
CA PHE A 131 7.29 -13.01 11.18
C PHE A 131 7.73 -11.81 12.03
N ASP A 132 8.83 -11.20 11.62
CA ASP A 132 9.46 -10.08 12.32
C ASP A 132 10.30 -9.20 11.37
N ASN A 133 11.03 -8.25 11.93
CA ASN A 133 11.88 -7.33 11.18
C ASN A 133 13.05 -8.04 10.46
N GLU A 134 13.57 -9.12 11.03
CA GLU A 134 14.72 -9.86 10.49
C GLU A 134 14.31 -10.90 9.44
N SER A 135 13.01 -11.17 9.34
CA SER A 135 12.45 -12.11 8.38
C SER A 135 12.90 -11.78 6.96
N PRO A 136 13.37 -12.77 6.18
CA PRO A 136 14.04 -12.47 4.94
C PRO A 136 13.10 -11.90 3.87
N TYR A 137 13.47 -10.73 3.33
CA TYR A 137 12.69 -10.04 2.30
C TYR A 137 13.51 -9.81 1.02
N SER A 138 12.79 -9.60 -0.08
CA SER A 138 13.34 -9.20 -1.37
C SER A 138 13.18 -7.69 -1.58
N ILE A 139 12.04 -7.12 -1.21
CA ILE A 139 11.75 -5.69 -1.33
C ILE A 139 11.19 -5.16 -0.02
N MET A 140 11.62 -3.98 0.41
CA MET A 140 10.94 -3.17 1.44
C MET A 140 10.57 -1.84 0.81
N PHE A 141 9.29 -1.45 0.89
CA PHE A 141 8.78 -0.25 0.25
C PHE A 141 7.78 0.49 1.14
N GLY A 142 7.96 1.79 1.31
CA GLY A 142 7.00 2.66 2.01
C GLY A 142 7.63 3.70 2.94
N PRO A 143 6.80 4.52 3.59
CA PRO A 143 7.25 5.61 4.47
C PRO A 143 7.88 5.10 5.78
N ASP A 144 9.00 5.70 6.15
CA ASP A 144 9.64 5.55 7.46
C ASP A 144 10.07 6.93 7.99
N LYS A 145 9.66 7.25 9.20
CA LYS A 145 10.02 8.49 9.87
C LYS A 145 10.46 8.23 11.30
N CYS A 146 11.69 8.63 11.60
CA CYS A 146 12.30 8.48 12.91
C CYS A 146 13.16 9.72 13.21
N GLY A 147 12.56 10.69 13.91
CA GLY A 147 13.21 11.96 14.24
C GLY A 147 13.59 12.76 12.98
N ALA A 148 14.90 12.95 12.77
CA ALA A 148 15.43 13.65 11.60
C ALA A 148 15.40 12.82 10.31
N THR A 149 15.22 11.50 10.42
CA THR A 149 15.06 10.63 9.25
C THR A 149 13.60 10.71 8.80
N ASN A 150 13.38 11.17 7.55
CA ASN A 150 12.06 11.25 6.94
C ASN A 150 12.18 10.82 5.47
N LYS A 151 11.83 9.57 5.16
CA LYS A 151 11.97 9.06 3.79
C LYS A 151 10.98 7.95 3.45
N VAL A 152 10.59 7.90 2.18
CA VAL A 152 9.98 6.74 1.57
C VAL A 152 11.11 5.80 1.15
N HIS A 153 11.18 4.63 1.78
CA HIS A 153 12.15 3.61 1.43
C HIS A 153 11.72 2.87 0.19
N PHE A 154 12.68 2.58 -0.69
CA PHE A 154 12.65 1.40 -1.54
C PHE A 154 14.01 0.71 -1.37
N ILE A 155 13.98 -0.48 -0.79
CA ILE A 155 15.16 -1.33 -0.57
C ILE A 155 14.98 -2.60 -1.37
N PHE A 156 15.87 -2.83 -2.33
CA PHE A 156 15.95 -4.10 -3.07
C PHE A 156 17.09 -4.95 -2.51
N LYS A 157 16.77 -6.14 -2.02
CA LYS A 157 17.73 -7.08 -1.44
C LYS A 157 18.01 -8.20 -2.43
N HIS A 158 19.17 -8.13 -3.07
CA HIS A 158 19.55 -9.05 -4.16
C HIS A 158 20.68 -9.98 -3.74
N LYS A 159 20.61 -11.24 -4.16
CA LYS A 159 21.70 -12.21 -3.96
C LYS A 159 22.76 -12.00 -5.03
N ASN A 160 23.97 -11.62 -4.63
CA ASN A 160 25.11 -11.55 -5.52
C ASN A 160 25.41 -12.95 -6.09
N PRO A 161 25.39 -13.14 -7.42
CA PRO A 161 25.57 -14.46 -8.02
C PRO A 161 27.01 -15.01 -7.88
N LYS A 162 28.00 -14.15 -7.61
CA LYS A 162 29.40 -14.53 -7.44
C LYS A 162 29.74 -14.89 -6.00
N SER A 163 29.39 -14.02 -5.05
CA SER A 163 29.71 -14.26 -3.62
C SER A 163 28.64 -15.10 -2.91
N GLY A 164 27.41 -15.13 -3.44
CA GLY A 164 26.26 -15.76 -2.78
C GLY A 164 25.66 -14.93 -1.64
N GLU A 165 26.24 -13.78 -1.31
CA GLU A 165 25.79 -12.88 -0.25
C GLU A 165 24.62 -12.01 -0.72
N TYR A 166 23.76 -11.62 0.22
CA TYR A 166 22.67 -10.67 -0.05
C TYR A 166 23.15 -9.24 0.19
N VAL A 167 22.90 -8.38 -0.79
CA VAL A 167 23.23 -6.95 -0.75
C VAL A 167 21.95 -6.14 -0.85
N GLU A 168 21.86 -5.09 -0.03
CA GLU A 168 20.74 -4.15 -0.06
C GLU A 168 21.08 -2.93 -0.91
N HIS A 169 20.18 -2.61 -1.83
CA HIS A 169 20.24 -1.43 -2.68
C HIS A 169 19.14 -0.46 -2.25
N HIS A 170 19.57 0.73 -1.83
CA HIS A 170 18.70 1.79 -1.35
C HIS A 170 18.58 2.88 -2.40
N LEU A 171 17.46 3.59 -2.42
CA LEU A 171 17.31 4.83 -3.19
C LEU A 171 18.43 5.81 -2.85
N LYS A 172 19.03 6.38 -3.91
CA LYS A 172 20.02 7.45 -3.75
C LYS A 172 19.39 8.75 -3.25
N PHE A 173 18.18 9.04 -3.70
CA PHE A 173 17.42 10.24 -3.36
C PHE A 173 15.99 9.84 -3.03
N PRO A 174 15.71 9.35 -1.81
CA PRO A 174 14.37 8.95 -1.45
C PRO A 174 13.43 10.17 -1.31
N PRO A 175 12.15 10.07 -1.71
CA PRO A 175 11.15 11.09 -1.40
C PRO A 175 10.94 11.20 0.12
N SER A 176 10.40 12.33 0.57
CA SER A 176 10.04 12.54 1.98
C SER A 176 8.60 12.07 2.25
N VAL A 177 8.31 11.63 3.47
CA VAL A 177 6.93 11.28 3.86
C VAL A 177 6.11 12.57 3.95
N PRO A 178 4.90 12.62 3.34
CA PRO A 178 3.96 13.72 3.51
C PRO A 178 3.66 13.99 4.98
N SER A 179 3.46 15.26 5.33
CA SER A 179 3.27 15.70 6.72
C SER A 179 1.82 15.94 7.11
N ASP A 180 0.89 15.82 6.17
CA ASP A 180 -0.55 15.96 6.40
C ASP A 180 -1.17 14.67 6.99
N LYS A 181 -2.50 14.66 7.10
CA LYS A 181 -3.31 13.55 7.66
C LYS A 181 -4.20 12.87 6.61
N LEU A 182 -3.92 13.13 5.34
CA LEU A 182 -4.66 12.59 4.22
C LEU A 182 -4.18 11.16 3.93
N SER A 183 -4.99 10.44 3.17
CA SER A 183 -4.58 9.19 2.55
C SER A 183 -3.57 9.47 1.45
N HIS A 184 -2.50 8.67 1.40
CA HIS A 184 -1.47 8.73 0.37
C HIS A 184 -1.29 7.36 -0.26
N VAL A 185 -1.31 7.31 -1.59
CA VAL A 185 -1.01 6.11 -2.37
C VAL A 185 0.47 6.12 -2.70
N TYR A 186 1.15 5.04 -2.33
CA TYR A 186 2.56 4.81 -2.63
C TYR A 186 2.66 3.76 -3.72
N THR A 187 3.26 4.13 -4.86
CA THR A 187 3.44 3.20 -5.98
C THR A 187 4.91 3.12 -6.38
N ALA A 188 5.43 1.90 -6.45
CA ALA A 188 6.73 1.60 -7.02
C ALA A 188 6.58 0.68 -8.23
N VAL A 189 7.13 1.11 -9.37
CA VAL A 189 7.15 0.35 -10.62
C VAL A 189 8.59 -0.09 -10.88
N LEU A 190 8.84 -1.39 -10.81
CA LEU A 190 10.12 -2.00 -11.17
C LEU A 190 10.02 -2.59 -12.58
N LYS A 191 10.76 -2.03 -13.52
CA LYS A 191 10.77 -2.47 -14.92
C LYS A 191 11.78 -3.61 -15.16
N PRO A 192 11.60 -4.41 -16.23
CA PRO A 192 12.53 -5.49 -16.61
C PRO A 192 13.97 -5.03 -16.92
N ASP A 193 14.14 -3.76 -17.29
CA ASP A 193 15.44 -3.15 -17.57
C ASP A 193 16.15 -2.62 -16.31
N ASN A 194 15.62 -2.95 -15.12
CA ASN A 194 16.10 -2.54 -13.81
C ASN A 194 15.94 -1.03 -13.51
N GLU A 195 15.06 -0.34 -14.24
CA GLU A 195 14.59 0.97 -13.83
C GLU A 195 13.51 0.84 -12.75
N LEU A 196 13.68 1.63 -11.69
CA LEU A 196 12.67 1.83 -10.67
C LEU A 196 12.07 3.23 -10.84
N GLU A 197 10.75 3.30 -10.83
CA GLU A 197 9.99 4.53 -10.72
C GLU A 197 9.18 4.51 -9.42
N ILE A 198 9.23 5.62 -8.67
CA ILE A 198 8.36 5.84 -7.51
C ILE A 198 7.44 6.99 -7.87
N LEU A 199 6.14 6.75 -7.69
CA LEU A 199 5.10 7.72 -7.92
C LEU A 199 4.55 8.13 -6.56
N ASP A 200 4.61 9.43 -6.29
CA ASP A 200 3.93 10.07 -5.18
C ASP A 200 2.64 10.70 -5.76
N GLU A 201 1.48 10.20 -5.33
CA GLU A 201 0.13 10.60 -5.75
C GLU A 201 -0.34 10.21 -7.17
N GLU A 202 -1.65 10.02 -7.29
CA GLU A 202 -2.40 9.78 -8.54
C GLU A 202 -2.60 11.09 -9.34
N ALA A 203 -1.56 11.93 -9.42
CA ALA A 203 -1.63 13.16 -10.19
C ALA A 203 -1.48 12.84 -11.69
N GLU A 204 -2.38 13.38 -12.53
CA GLU A 204 -2.25 13.43 -14.01
C GLU A 204 -0.89 13.99 -14.49
N LYS A 205 -0.09 14.56 -13.57
CA LYS A 205 1.28 15.01 -13.79
C LYS A 205 2.14 14.57 -12.59
N PRO A 206 2.96 13.52 -12.70
CA PRO A 206 3.90 13.17 -11.65
C PRO A 206 4.88 14.33 -11.45
N GLU A 207 4.86 14.96 -10.28
CA GLU A 207 5.77 16.07 -9.93
C GLU A 207 7.20 15.58 -9.61
N GLY A 208 7.43 14.26 -9.57
CA GLY A 208 8.77 13.71 -9.39
C GLY A 208 8.88 12.27 -9.88
N TRP A 209 9.80 12.01 -10.80
CA TRP A 209 10.26 10.66 -11.11
C TRP A 209 11.54 10.39 -10.31
N TYR A 210 11.47 9.49 -9.34
CA TYR A 210 12.66 9.02 -8.65
C TYR A 210 13.22 7.79 -9.36
N MET A 211 14.10 8.03 -10.34
CA MET A 211 14.74 6.95 -11.08
C MET A 211 15.94 6.39 -10.33
N MET A 212 15.89 5.09 -10.05
CA MET A 212 17.07 4.32 -9.64
C MET A 212 17.36 3.25 -10.69
N SER A 213 18.59 3.23 -11.21
CA SER A 213 19.08 2.13 -12.04
C SER A 213 19.78 1.10 -11.14
N LEU A 214 19.18 -0.09 -11.00
CA LEU A 214 19.82 -1.20 -10.31
C LEU A 214 20.86 -1.82 -11.25
N ARG A 215 22.15 -1.72 -10.91
CA ARG A 215 23.22 -2.39 -11.65
C ARG A 215 23.29 -3.86 -11.20
N ARG A 216 23.35 -4.77 -12.18
CA ARG A 216 23.53 -6.22 -11.98
C ARG A 216 24.87 -6.57 -11.34
#